data_AF-A0A846E9M1-F1
#
_entry.id   AF-A0A846E9M1-F1
#
_cell.length_a   1.000
_cell.length_b   1.000
_cell.length_c   1.000
_cell.angle_alpha   90.00
_cell.angle_beta   90.00
_cell.angle_gamma   90.00
#
_symmetry.space_group_name_H-M   'P 1'
#
loop_
_entity.id
_entity.type
_entity.pdbx_description
1 polymer ?
#
loop_
_entity_poly.entity_id
_entity_poly.type
_entity_poly.pdbx_seq_one_letter_code
_entity_poly.pdbx_strand_id
1 'polypeptide(L)' 'LWRSLSTNPALCLHQEPAKLAENQPAELTLFNPEESWVVDGRSLKSLAANTPWWGQEIQGKVVGCVS' A
#
# COMPACT_ATOMS: atom_id res chain seq x y z
N LEU A 1 0.24 10.45 6.65
CA LEU A 1 0.44 9.06 6.20
C LEU A 1 1.13 8.99 4.83
N TRP A 2 0.44 9.36 3.74
CA TRP A 2 0.91 9.09 2.37
C TRP A 2 2.28 9.65 2.01
N ARG A 3 2.59 10.90 2.38
CA ARG A 3 3.92 11.49 2.18
C ARG A 3 5.06 10.63 2.74
N SER A 4 4.84 10.00 3.91
CA SER A 4 5.84 9.15 4.55
C SER A 4 6.01 7.79 3.88
N LEU A 5 5.02 7.34 3.10
CA LEU A 5 5.01 6.04 2.43
C LEU A 5 5.29 6.13 0.92
N SER A 6 5.23 7.32 0.31
CA SER A 6 5.54 7.54 -1.10
C SER A 6 6.70 8.51 -1.31
N THR A 7 6.48 9.81 -1.12
CA THR A 7 7.42 10.87 -1.48
C THR A 7 8.69 10.88 -0.62
N ASN A 8 8.54 10.74 0.70
CA ASN A 8 9.68 10.91 1.61
C ASN A 8 10.75 9.81 1.45
N PRO A 9 10.40 8.52 1.30
CA PRO A 9 11.40 7.49 0.99
C PRO A 9 12.22 7.79 -0.28
N ALA A 10 11.57 8.23 -1.37
CA ALA A 10 12.27 8.61 -2.60
C ALA A 10 13.25 9.77 -2.36
N LEU A 11 12.82 10.80 -1.61
CA LEU A 11 13.69 11.92 -1.25
C LEU A 11 14.88 11.49 -0.39
N CYS A 12 14.68 10.60 0.59
CA CYS A 12 15.76 10.06 1.42
C CYS A 12 16.81 9.29 0.62
N LEU A 13 16.41 8.68 -0.49
CA LEU A 13 17.30 7.94 -1.40
C LEU A 13 17.81 8.79 -2.57
N HIS A 14 17.51 10.10 -2.59
CA HIS A 14 17.82 11.01 -3.69
C HIS A 14 17.26 10.57 -5.06
N GLN A 15 16.10 9.91 -5.04
CA GLN A 15 15.35 9.51 -6.23
C GLN A 15 14.29 10.56 -6.57
N GLU A 16 13.91 10.66 -7.85
CA GLU A 16 12.77 11.50 -8.24
C GLU A 16 11.46 10.87 -7.72
N PRO A 17 10.65 11.60 -6.93
CA PRO A 17 9.36 11.09 -6.48
C PRO A 17 8.41 10.86 -7.66
N ALA A 18 7.66 9.75 -7.61
CA ALA A 18 6.59 9.47 -8.57
C ALA A 18 5.58 10.62 -8.63
N LYS A 19 5.17 10.97 -9.85
CA LYS A 19 4.23 12.07 -10.14
C LYS A 19 2.99 11.52 -10.82
N LEU A 20 1.85 12.03 -10.38
CA LEU A 20 0.58 11.89 -11.07
C LEU A 20 0.51 12.92 -12.20
N ALA A 21 0.99 12.53 -13.38
CA ALA A 21 1.00 13.39 -14.56
C ALA A 21 0.72 12.58 -15.83
N GLU A 22 0.12 13.24 -16.81
CA GLU A 22 -0.08 12.65 -18.13
C GLU A 22 1.27 12.28 -18.77
N ASN A 23 1.29 11.17 -19.51
CA ASN A 23 2.48 10.62 -20.17
C ASN A 23 3.60 10.14 -19.23
N GLN A 24 3.31 9.92 -17.95
CA GLN A 24 4.20 9.26 -17.00
C GLN A 24 3.70 7.85 -16.66
N PRO A 25 4.59 6.93 -16.22
CA PRO A 25 4.18 5.60 -15.74
C PRO A 25 3.13 5.69 -14.63
N ALA A 26 2.11 4.84 -14.71
CA ALA A 26 0.98 4.84 -13.79
C ALA A 26 1.29 3.99 -12.54
N GLU A 27 2.11 4.51 -11.63
CA GLU A 27 2.39 3.88 -10.33
C GLU A 27 1.38 4.34 -9.27
N LEU A 28 0.27 3.60 -9.13
CA LEU A 28 -0.87 4.00 -8.32
C LEU A 28 -1.45 2.87 -7.49
N THR A 29 -1.99 3.24 -6.33
CA THR A 29 -2.71 2.33 -5.43
C THR A 29 -4.06 2.93 -5.07
N LEU A 30 -5.13 2.15 -5.19
CA LEU A 30 -6.46 2.53 -4.77
C LEU A 30 -6.73 2.01 -3.35
N PHE A 31 -6.94 2.94 -2.42
CA PHE A 31 -7.17 2.65 -1.01
C PHE A 31 -8.60 3.02 -0.60
N ASN A 32 -9.35 2.06 -0.08
CA ASN A 32 -10.67 2.26 0.50
C ASN A 32 -10.55 2.41 2.02
N PRO A 33 -10.78 3.61 2.60
CA PRO A 33 -10.64 3.84 4.04
C PRO A 33 -11.78 3.26 4.88
N GLU A 34 -12.92 2.93 4.28
CA GLU A 34 -14.12 2.46 5.00
C GLU A 34 -14.18 0.94 5.13
N GLU A 35 -13.44 0.22 4.29
CA GLU A 35 -13.44 -1.25 4.31
C GLU A 35 -12.52 -1.79 5.40
N SER A 36 -13.11 -2.57 6.31
CA SER A 36 -12.37 -3.38 7.29
C SER A 36 -12.15 -4.80 6.78
N TRP A 37 -11.04 -5.41 7.19
CA TRP A 37 -10.70 -6.78 6.83
C TRP A 37 -9.89 -7.46 7.92
N VAL A 38 -9.97 -8.78 7.99
CA VAL A 38 -9.22 -9.59 8.97
C VAL A 38 -7.97 -10.15 8.32
N VAL A 39 -6.84 -10.07 9.02
CA VAL A 39 -5.55 -10.61 8.55
C VAL A 39 -5.53 -12.13 8.70
N ASP A 40 -5.50 -12.82 7.57
CA ASP A 40 -5.53 -14.28 7.45
C ASP A 40 -4.86 -14.76 6.16
N GLY A 41 -4.89 -16.07 5.91
CA GLY A 41 -4.29 -16.65 4.71
C GLY A 41 -5.02 -16.35 3.40
N ARG A 42 -6.21 -15.74 3.43
CA ARG A 42 -6.96 -15.36 2.23
C ARG A 42 -6.71 -13.91 1.84
N SER A 43 -6.49 -13.06 2.84
CA SER A 43 -6.23 -11.62 2.68
C SER A 43 -4.76 -11.31 2.39
N LEU A 44 -3.84 -12.11 2.92
CA LEU A 44 -2.40 -11.97 2.65
C LEU A 44 -2.01 -12.63 1.33
N LYS A 45 -1.21 -11.91 0.53
CA LYS A 45 -0.59 -12.46 -0.70
C LYS A 45 0.75 -13.15 -0.45
N SER A 46 1.36 -12.94 0.72
CA SER A 46 2.61 -13.59 1.12
C SER A 46 2.34 -15.03 1.55
N LEU A 47 3.31 -15.92 1.32
CA LEU A 47 3.25 -17.31 1.78
C LEU A 47 3.39 -17.46 3.30
N ALA A 48 4.00 -16.47 3.96
CA ALA A 48 4.28 -16.53 5.39
C ALA A 48 3.15 -15.90 6.24
N ALA A 49 2.94 -16.46 7.43
CA ALA A 49 1.94 -16.01 8.41
C ALA A 49 2.58 -15.43 9.69
N ASN A 50 3.89 -15.14 9.67
CA ASN A 50 4.66 -14.66 10.82
C ASN A 50 4.45 -13.16 11.09
N THR A 51 3.21 -12.77 11.36
CA THR A 51 2.82 -11.39 11.60
C THR A 51 2.08 -11.27 12.93
N PRO A 52 2.37 -10.25 13.77
CA PRO A 52 1.62 -10.02 15.00
C PRO A 52 0.15 -9.66 14.74
N TRP A 53 -0.17 -9.26 13.51
CA TRP A 53 -1.50 -8.87 13.08
C TRP A 53 -2.43 -10.05 12.79
N TRP A 54 -1.94 -11.30 12.85
CA TRP A 54 -2.74 -12.47 12.50
C TRP A 54 -4.06 -12.55 13.30
N GLY A 55 -5.18 -12.71 12.61
CA GLY A 55 -6.52 -12.75 13.19
C GLY A 55 -7.07 -11.39 13.64
N GLN A 56 -6.32 -10.30 13.48
CA GLN A 56 -6.79 -8.95 13.84
C GLN A 56 -7.56 -8.30 12.69
N GLU A 57 -8.51 -7.44 13.04
CA GLU A 57 -9.23 -6.59 12.11
C GLU A 57 -8.48 -5.28 11.88
N ILE A 58 -8.31 -4.90 10.62
CA ILE A 58 -7.66 -3.66 10.20
C ILE A 58 -8.67 -2.82 9.41
N GLN A 59 -8.75 -1.54 9.75
CA GLN A 59 -9.54 -0.56 9.02
C GLN A 59 -8.74 0.04 7.86
N GLY A 60 -9.36 0.08 6.69
CA GLY A 60 -8.76 0.59 5.47
C GLY A 60 -8.05 -0.50 4.68
N LYS A 61 -8.35 -0.60 3.39
CA LYS A 61 -7.86 -1.68 2.53
C LYS A 61 -7.41 -1.17 1.18
N VAL A 62 -6.29 -1.71 0.70
CA VAL A 62 -5.88 -1.54 -0.70
C VAL A 62 -6.71 -2.49 -1.57
N VAL A 63 -7.47 -1.92 -2.52
CA VAL A 63 -8.37 -2.67 -3.41
C VAL A 63 -7.81 -2.82 -4.82
N GLY A 64 -6.78 -2.05 -5.19
CA GLY A 64 -6.13 -2.13 -6.48
C GLY A 64 -4.72 -1.54 -6.46
N CYS A 65 -3.84 -2.08 -7.30
CA CYS A 65 -2.50 -1.56 -7.55
C CYS A 65 -2.26 -1.59 -9.05
N VAL A 66 -1.71 -0.51 -9.60
CA VAL A 66 -1.28 -0.35 -10.98
C VAL A 66 0.18 0.09 -10.91
N SER A 67 1.06 -0.59 -11.64
CA SER A 67 2.50 -0.33 -11.68
C SER A 67 3.04 -0.74 -13.03
#